data_AF-A0A8C9YEE6-F1
#
_entry.id   AF-A0A8C9YEE6-F1
#
_cell.length_a   1.000
_cell.length_b   1.000
_cell.length_c   1.000
_cell.angle_alpha   90.00
_cell.angle_beta   90.00
_cell.angle_gamma   90.00
#
_symmetry.space_group_name_H-M   'P 1'
#
loop_
_entity.id
_entity.type
_entity.pdbx_description
1 polymer ?
#
loop_
_entity_poly.entity_id
_entity_poly.type
_entity_poly.pdbx_seq_one_letter_code
_entity_poly.pdbx_strand_id
1 'polypeptide(L)'
;MERDAEDRSVRRIAKAKKATALKDKGNEAFAQEDYETAVQYYSDGLAELRDMQPLYTNRAQAYIKLGKYKEAISDCEWALKCNERCIKAYLHMGKAYLALKKYNESRNCFEKIVEIEPAREKMVKEHLTQVHLEEVRASQEMNAMQEFDKGEANATKVPQLLEKLSRPGQIPLYYCGGLEILSQAVTDCKCSFGRSLFLQLSFSFNLFVPTLTSITCFTDLPTVFPGSMAKSIRKLSAFRLGLRRLT
;
A
#
# COMPACT_ATOMS: atom_id res chain seq x y z
N MET A 1 8.51 52.74 -15.19
CA MET A 1 8.11 51.79 -14.14
C MET A 1 6.99 50.87 -14.59
N GLU A 2 5.97 51.37 -15.28
CA GLU A 2 4.83 50.56 -15.78
C GLU A 2 5.22 49.49 -16.81
N ARG A 3 6.03 49.83 -17.82
CA ARG A 3 6.53 48.86 -18.83
C ARG A 3 7.27 47.66 -18.24
N ASP A 4 7.96 47.84 -17.11
CA ASP A 4 8.65 46.76 -16.39
C ASP A 4 7.68 45.89 -15.57
N ALA A 5 6.60 46.48 -15.04
CA ALA A 5 5.53 45.73 -14.38
C ALA A 5 4.74 44.88 -15.39
N GLU A 6 4.46 45.44 -16.58
CA GLU A 6 3.81 44.73 -17.68
C GLU A 6 4.64 43.55 -18.19
N ASP A 7 5.94 43.74 -18.44
CA ASP A 7 6.83 42.67 -18.89
C ASP A 7 6.93 41.53 -17.84
N ARG A 8 7.03 41.87 -16.55
CA ARG A 8 6.98 40.87 -15.47
C ARG A 8 5.66 40.11 -15.44
N SER A 9 4.54 40.78 -15.65
CA SER A 9 3.21 40.15 -15.74
C SER A 9 3.12 39.19 -16.92
N VAL A 10 3.55 39.62 -18.12
CA VAL A 10 3.54 38.79 -19.34
C VAL A 10 4.42 37.55 -19.16
N ARG A 11 5.63 37.69 -18.60
CA ARG A 11 6.52 36.56 -18.30
C ARG A 11 5.89 35.57 -17.31
N ARG A 12 5.20 36.06 -16.28
CA ARG A 12 4.50 35.19 -15.32
C ARG A 12 3.34 34.44 -15.97
N ILE A 13 2.57 35.10 -16.84
CA ILE A 13 1.49 34.47 -17.61
C ILE A 13 2.05 33.37 -18.52
N ALA A 14 3.18 33.62 -19.20
CA ALA A 14 3.83 32.60 -20.04
C ALA A 14 4.28 31.39 -19.23
N LYS A 15 4.92 31.61 -18.06
CA LYS A 15 5.29 30.54 -17.12
C LYS A 15 4.06 29.78 -16.61
N ALA A 16 2.97 30.47 -16.31
CA ALA A 16 1.71 29.84 -15.89
C ALA A 16 1.10 28.94 -16.95
N LYS A 17 1.11 29.37 -18.21
CA LYS A 17 0.68 28.54 -19.34
C LYS A 17 1.55 27.30 -19.47
N LYS A 18 2.88 27.44 -19.37
CA LYS A 18 3.83 26.32 -19.45
C LYS A 18 3.64 25.32 -18.29
N ALA A 19 3.54 25.82 -17.06
CA ALA A 19 3.28 24.98 -15.88
C ALA A 19 1.93 24.25 -15.97
N THR A 20 0.90 24.91 -16.51
CA THR A 20 -0.42 24.27 -16.72
C THR A 20 -0.34 23.16 -17.77
N ALA A 21 0.35 23.37 -18.88
CA ALA A 21 0.54 22.34 -19.90
C ALA A 21 1.33 21.13 -19.35
N LEU A 22 2.35 21.36 -18.52
CA LEU A 22 3.09 20.31 -17.84
C LEU A 22 2.22 19.54 -16.83
N LYS A 23 1.40 20.26 -16.06
CA LYS A 23 0.40 19.66 -15.17
C LYS A 23 -0.57 18.76 -15.94
N ASP A 24 -1.04 19.19 -17.11
CA ASP A 24 -1.97 18.40 -17.92
C ASP A 24 -1.30 17.14 -18.50
N LYS A 25 -0.05 17.23 -18.97
CA LYS A 25 0.76 16.05 -19.36
C LYS A 25 0.99 15.09 -18.20
N GLY A 26 1.26 15.62 -17.01
CA GLY A 26 1.38 14.83 -15.79
C GLY A 26 0.08 14.10 -15.44
N ASN A 27 -1.08 14.75 -15.64
CA ASN A 27 -2.38 14.12 -15.44
C ASN A 27 -2.64 13.00 -16.46
N GLU A 28 -2.22 13.19 -17.71
CA GLU A 28 -2.31 12.16 -18.75
C GLU A 28 -1.46 10.93 -18.41
N ALA A 29 -0.19 11.14 -18.05
CA ALA A 29 0.70 10.06 -17.59
C ALA A 29 0.13 9.36 -16.34
N PHE A 30 -0.42 10.13 -15.39
CA PHE A 30 -1.08 9.57 -14.21
C PHE A 30 -2.29 8.69 -14.57
N ALA A 31 -3.08 9.10 -15.56
CA ALA A 31 -4.22 8.33 -16.05
C ALA A 31 -3.79 7.03 -16.76
N GLN A 32 -2.59 7.00 -17.32
CA GLN A 32 -1.94 5.82 -17.89
C GLN A 32 -1.24 4.93 -16.84
N GLU A 33 -1.39 5.27 -15.55
CA GLU A 33 -0.70 4.62 -14.42
C GLU A 33 0.84 4.71 -14.46
N ASP A 34 1.40 5.56 -15.34
CA ASP A 34 2.82 5.90 -15.37
C ASP A 34 3.10 7.02 -14.35
N TYR A 35 3.21 6.61 -13.09
CA TYR A 35 3.36 7.52 -11.96
C TYR A 35 4.75 8.17 -11.92
N GLU A 36 5.80 7.48 -12.35
CA GLU A 36 7.16 8.04 -12.45
C GLU A 36 7.20 9.20 -13.45
N THR A 37 6.65 9.02 -14.65
CA THR A 37 6.59 10.09 -15.66
C THR A 37 5.67 11.22 -15.21
N ALA A 38 4.55 10.91 -14.53
CA ALA A 38 3.70 11.93 -13.95
C ALA A 38 4.45 12.82 -12.94
N VAL A 39 5.25 12.21 -12.05
CA VAL A 39 6.10 12.93 -11.09
C VAL A 39 7.10 13.85 -11.80
N GLN A 40 7.71 13.39 -12.90
CA GLN A 40 8.63 14.21 -13.69
C GLN A 40 7.93 15.45 -14.25
N TYR A 41 6.80 15.27 -14.94
CA TYR A 41 6.04 16.39 -15.50
C TYR A 41 5.56 17.38 -14.44
N TYR A 42 5.11 16.91 -13.27
CA TYR A 42 4.74 17.81 -12.18
C TYR A 42 5.95 18.56 -11.61
N SER A 43 7.11 17.91 -11.53
CA SER A 43 8.35 18.53 -11.07
C SER A 43 8.85 19.61 -12.02
N ASP A 44 8.77 19.35 -13.34
CA ASP A 44 9.07 20.34 -14.37
C ASP A 44 8.09 21.52 -14.29
N GLY A 45 6.80 21.26 -14.06
CA GLY A 45 5.80 22.32 -13.83
C GLY A 45 6.15 23.20 -12.63
N LEU A 46 6.65 22.60 -11.55
CA LEU A 46 7.06 23.32 -10.33
C LEU A 46 8.38 24.07 -10.51
N ALA A 47 9.24 23.63 -11.43
CA ALA A 47 10.43 24.39 -11.82
C ALA A 47 10.06 25.70 -12.55
N GLU A 48 8.94 25.71 -13.29
CA GLU A 48 8.40 26.91 -13.93
C GLU A 48 7.67 27.83 -12.96
N LEU A 49 6.76 27.27 -12.13
CA LEU A 49 6.00 27.98 -11.10
C LEU A 49 5.93 27.19 -9.79
N ARG A 50 6.63 27.70 -8.77
CA ARG A 50 6.70 27.08 -7.44
C ARG A 50 5.48 27.32 -6.57
N ASP A 51 4.61 28.24 -6.93
CA ASP A 51 3.43 28.67 -6.15
C ASP A 51 2.12 28.07 -6.66
N MET A 52 2.19 27.03 -7.50
CA MET A 52 1.03 26.38 -8.11
C MET A 52 0.57 25.16 -7.28
N GLN A 53 -0.35 25.39 -6.33
CA GLN A 53 -0.89 24.36 -5.44
C GLN A 53 -1.31 23.04 -6.12
N PRO A 54 -2.00 23.02 -7.28
CA PRO A 54 -2.42 21.77 -7.92
C PRO A 54 -1.26 20.83 -8.29
N LEU A 55 -0.10 21.38 -8.67
CA LEU A 55 1.06 20.58 -9.03
C LEU A 55 1.59 19.78 -7.84
N TYR A 56 1.68 20.41 -6.66
CA TYR A 56 2.08 19.71 -5.44
C TYR A 56 1.09 18.61 -5.05
N THR A 57 -0.23 18.89 -5.09
CA THR A 57 -1.22 17.86 -4.73
C THR A 57 -1.23 16.67 -5.69
N ASN A 58 -1.07 16.93 -6.99
CA ASN A 58 -1.05 15.86 -7.99
C ASN A 58 0.25 15.04 -7.91
N ARG A 59 1.39 15.69 -7.65
CA ARG A 59 2.67 14.99 -7.41
C ARG A 59 2.64 14.18 -6.12
N ALA A 60 2.05 14.70 -5.05
CA ALA A 60 1.83 13.95 -3.81
C ALA A 60 0.99 12.69 -4.04
N GLN A 61 -0.07 12.79 -4.85
CA GLN A 61 -0.89 11.63 -5.22
C GLN A 61 -0.09 10.58 -5.99
N ALA A 62 0.76 10.99 -6.94
CA ALA A 62 1.65 10.09 -7.66
C ALA A 62 2.69 9.45 -6.72
N TYR A 63 3.27 10.20 -5.79
CA TYR A 63 4.17 9.64 -4.79
C TYR A 63 3.50 8.60 -3.88
N ILE A 64 2.25 8.80 -3.48
CA ILE A 64 1.49 7.79 -2.72
C ILE A 64 1.34 6.49 -3.53
N LYS A 65 1.09 6.58 -4.84
CA LYS A 65 1.00 5.41 -5.73
C LYS A 65 2.33 4.69 -5.88
N LEU A 66 3.43 5.42 -5.81
CA LEU A 66 4.81 4.87 -5.81
C LEU A 66 5.29 4.38 -4.44
N GLY A 67 4.49 4.49 -3.38
CA GLY A 67 4.91 4.15 -2.02
C GLY A 67 5.89 5.16 -1.38
N LYS A 68 6.11 6.32 -2.01
CA LYS A 68 7.00 7.40 -1.55
C LYS A 68 6.27 8.35 -0.60
N TYR A 69 5.86 7.83 0.56
CA TYR A 69 4.96 8.56 1.46
C TYR A 69 5.57 9.81 2.10
N LYS A 70 6.87 9.83 2.36
CA LYS A 70 7.54 11.00 2.98
C LYS A 70 7.59 12.18 2.02
N GLU A 71 7.89 11.92 0.76
CA GLU A 71 7.89 12.89 -0.33
C GLU A 71 6.48 13.42 -0.58
N ALA A 72 5.47 12.54 -0.52
CA ALA A 72 4.07 12.94 -0.61
C ALA A 72 3.67 13.92 0.52
N ILE A 73 4.06 13.63 1.76
CA ILE A 73 3.79 14.52 2.91
C ILE A 73 4.47 15.89 2.69
N SER A 74 5.73 15.92 2.26
CA SER A 74 6.44 17.17 1.99
C SER A 74 5.73 18.01 0.92
N ASP A 75 5.25 17.38 -0.15
CA ASP A 75 4.47 18.06 -1.18
C ASP A 75 3.12 18.56 -0.66
N CYS A 76 2.44 17.80 0.21
CA CYS A 76 1.21 18.26 0.85
C CYS A 76 1.45 19.48 1.75
N GLU A 77 2.55 19.52 2.51
CA GLU A 77 2.93 20.68 3.32
C GLU A 77 3.18 21.92 2.44
N TRP A 78 3.85 21.76 1.31
CA TRP A 78 4.03 22.84 0.32
C TRP A 78 2.69 23.29 -0.28
N ALA A 79 1.80 22.36 -0.62
CA ALA A 79 0.46 22.68 -1.10
C ALA A 79 -0.34 23.50 -0.08
N LEU A 80 -0.20 23.19 1.21
CA LEU A 80 -0.86 23.91 2.30
C LEU A 80 -0.24 25.29 2.54
N LYS A 81 1.06 25.47 2.32
CA LYS A 81 1.68 26.81 2.30
C LYS A 81 1.14 27.70 1.17
N CYS A 82 0.78 27.11 0.03
CA CYS A 82 0.14 27.83 -1.07
C CYS A 82 -1.36 28.11 -0.79
N ASN A 83 -2.06 27.15 -0.18
CA ASN A 83 -3.46 27.27 0.20
C ASN A 83 -3.76 26.39 1.42
N GLU A 84 -3.89 27.03 2.58
CA GLU A 84 -4.11 26.36 3.87
C GLU A 84 -5.43 25.59 3.94
N ARG A 85 -6.41 25.94 3.09
CA ARG A 85 -7.72 25.28 3.01
C ARG A 85 -7.80 24.21 1.92
N CYS A 86 -6.65 23.73 1.43
CA CYS A 86 -6.62 22.70 0.39
C CYS A 86 -7.01 21.32 0.93
N ILE A 87 -8.28 20.93 0.72
CA ILE A 87 -8.81 19.62 1.14
C ILE A 87 -8.03 18.44 0.54
N LYS A 88 -7.62 18.53 -0.73
CA LYS A 88 -6.85 17.48 -1.40
C LYS A 88 -5.51 17.24 -0.71
N ALA A 89 -4.84 18.30 -0.25
CA ALA A 89 -3.57 18.19 0.45
C ALA A 89 -3.75 17.43 1.78
N TYR A 90 -4.76 17.79 2.60
CA TYR A 90 -5.07 17.05 3.82
C TYR A 90 -5.45 15.58 3.57
N LEU A 91 -6.21 15.31 2.50
CA LEU A 91 -6.61 13.95 2.14
C LEU A 91 -5.40 13.07 1.77
N HIS A 92 -4.50 13.58 0.92
CA HIS A 92 -3.29 12.87 0.53
C HIS A 92 -2.32 12.71 1.70
N MET A 93 -2.14 13.76 2.51
CA MET A 93 -1.30 13.74 3.70
C MET A 93 -1.78 12.73 4.73
N GLY A 94 -3.09 12.68 5.01
CA GLY A 94 -3.69 11.67 5.90
C GLY A 94 -3.47 10.25 5.39
N LYS A 95 -3.67 10.00 4.09
CA LYS A 95 -3.39 8.68 3.49
C LYS A 95 -1.92 8.28 3.58
N ALA A 96 -1.00 9.22 3.38
CA ALA A 96 0.43 8.99 3.51
C ALA A 96 0.84 8.70 4.97
N TYR A 97 0.28 9.42 5.94
CA TYR A 97 0.50 9.14 7.36
C TYR A 97 -0.03 7.78 7.79
N LEU A 98 -1.23 7.40 7.32
CA LEU A 98 -1.79 6.07 7.56
C LEU A 98 -0.87 4.96 7.04
N ALA A 99 -0.34 5.11 5.83
CA ALA A 99 0.60 4.14 5.25
C ALA A 99 1.92 4.04 6.03
N LEU A 100 2.34 5.11 6.69
CA LEU A 100 3.50 5.14 7.59
C LEU A 100 3.17 4.67 9.02
N LYS A 101 1.95 4.15 9.28
CA LYS A 101 1.45 3.75 10.60
C LYS A 101 1.46 4.90 11.63
N LYS A 102 1.37 6.15 11.16
CA LYS A 102 1.26 7.37 11.97
C LYS A 102 -0.21 7.73 12.15
N TYR A 103 -0.89 6.98 13.01
CA TYR A 103 -2.35 7.02 13.12
C TYR A 103 -2.89 8.35 13.65
N ASN A 104 -2.23 8.97 14.64
CA ASN A 104 -2.66 10.24 15.22
C ASN A 104 -2.55 11.38 14.21
N GLU A 105 -1.42 11.49 13.52
CA GLU A 105 -1.22 12.49 12.47
C GLU A 105 -2.22 12.29 11.32
N SER A 106 -2.51 11.03 10.96
CA SER A 106 -3.55 10.73 9.96
C SER A 106 -4.93 11.21 10.38
N ARG A 107 -5.34 11.01 11.65
CA ARG A 107 -6.64 11.48 12.16
C ARG A 107 -6.76 13.00 12.09
N ASN A 108 -5.74 13.69 12.59
CA ASN A 108 -5.69 15.16 12.58
C ASN A 108 -5.86 15.72 11.16
N CYS A 109 -5.23 15.09 10.15
CA CYS A 109 -5.38 15.49 8.76
C CYS A 109 -6.83 15.37 8.27
N PHE A 110 -7.51 14.27 8.60
CA PHE A 110 -8.89 14.07 8.16
C PHE A 110 -9.89 14.95 8.93
N GLU A 111 -9.67 15.19 10.22
CA GLU A 111 -10.49 16.11 11.02
C GLU A 111 -10.44 17.54 10.48
N LYS A 112 -9.26 18.01 10.02
CA LYS A 112 -9.11 19.30 9.35
C LYS A 112 -9.98 19.46 8.11
N ILE A 113 -10.27 18.36 7.39
CA ILE A 113 -11.18 18.41 6.24
C ILE A 113 -12.60 18.77 6.67
N VAL A 114 -13.06 18.26 7.82
CA VAL A 114 -14.40 18.56 8.35
C VAL A 114 -14.48 20.00 8.88
N GLU A 115 -13.40 20.48 9.50
CA GLU A 115 -13.31 21.89 9.90
C GLU A 115 -13.42 22.86 8.71
N ILE A 116 -12.84 22.49 7.55
CA ILE A 116 -12.87 23.32 6.33
C ILE A 116 -14.20 23.18 5.59
N GLU A 117 -14.68 21.94 5.40
CA GLU A 117 -15.90 21.63 4.65
C GLU A 117 -16.72 20.55 5.39
N PRO A 118 -17.65 20.94 6.28
CA PRO A 118 -18.46 20.01 7.06
C PRO A 118 -19.30 19.05 6.21
N ALA A 119 -19.67 19.44 4.99
CA ALA A 119 -20.41 18.58 4.06
C ALA A 119 -19.67 17.29 3.69
N ARG A 120 -18.35 17.23 3.88
CA ARG A 120 -17.52 16.03 3.62
C ARG A 120 -17.40 15.08 4.82
N GLU A 121 -18.09 15.35 5.92
CA GLU A 121 -18.02 14.55 7.15
C GLU A 121 -18.23 13.04 6.90
N LYS A 122 -19.16 12.67 6.02
CA LYS A 122 -19.41 11.25 5.68
C LYS A 122 -18.15 10.56 5.12
N MET A 123 -17.47 11.19 4.17
CA MET A 123 -16.23 10.65 3.58
C MET A 123 -15.09 10.61 4.60
N VAL A 124 -15.01 11.61 5.47
CA VAL A 124 -14.02 11.64 6.55
C VAL A 124 -14.27 10.52 7.56
N LYS A 125 -15.52 10.25 7.94
CA LYS A 125 -15.87 9.14 8.86
C LYS A 125 -15.41 7.79 8.32
N GLU A 126 -15.52 7.56 7.01
CA GLU A 126 -15.01 6.33 6.37
C GLU A 126 -13.49 6.21 6.53
N HIS A 127 -12.74 7.29 6.28
CA HIS A 127 -11.29 7.30 6.48
C HIS A 127 -10.88 7.17 7.95
N LEU A 128 -11.56 7.83 8.88
CA LEU A 128 -11.29 7.69 10.32
C LEU A 128 -11.56 6.26 10.81
N THR A 129 -12.62 5.63 10.32
CA THR A 129 -12.92 4.21 10.60
C THR A 129 -11.79 3.32 10.09
N GLN A 130 -11.31 3.57 8.87
CA GLN A 130 -10.16 2.85 8.31
C GLN A 130 -8.90 3.02 9.17
N VAL A 131 -8.58 4.25 9.62
CA VAL A 131 -7.44 4.51 10.51
C VAL A 131 -7.58 3.74 11.82
N HIS A 132 -8.77 3.74 12.43
CA HIS A 132 -9.02 2.98 13.65
C HIS A 132 -8.83 1.47 13.45
N LEU A 133 -9.37 0.92 12.37
CA LEU A 133 -9.19 -0.50 12.04
C LEU A 133 -7.70 -0.85 11.84
N GLU A 134 -6.93 -0.01 11.14
CA GLU A 134 -5.50 -0.23 10.93
C GLU A 134 -4.66 -0.07 12.21
N GLU A 135 -5.04 0.82 13.13
CA GLU A 135 -4.37 0.96 14.43
C GLU A 135 -4.64 -0.24 15.34
N VAL A 136 -5.90 -0.69 15.39
CA VAL A 136 -6.26 -1.93 16.09
C VAL A 136 -5.51 -3.11 15.46
N ARG A 137 -5.35 -3.12 14.12
CA ARG A 137 -4.44 -4.04 13.39
C ARG A 137 -3.02 -4.01 13.93
N ALA A 138 -2.32 -2.90 13.86
CA ALA A 138 -0.97 -2.87 14.39
C ALA A 138 -0.88 -3.26 15.89
N SER A 139 -1.83 -2.84 16.72
CA SER A 139 -1.82 -3.13 18.16
C SER A 139 -1.96 -4.63 18.47
N GLN A 140 -2.90 -5.32 17.83
CA GLN A 140 -3.10 -6.75 18.05
C GLN A 140 -1.94 -7.59 17.48
N GLU A 141 -1.34 -7.19 16.35
CA GLU A 141 -0.12 -7.83 15.84
C GLU A 141 1.04 -7.72 16.84
N MET A 142 1.23 -6.52 17.42
CA MET A 142 2.26 -6.29 18.44
C MET A 142 2.02 -7.12 19.70
N ASN A 143 0.77 -7.21 20.18
CA ASN A 143 0.42 -8.03 21.34
C ASN A 143 0.69 -9.52 21.08
N ALA A 144 0.30 -10.01 19.91
CA ALA A 144 0.57 -11.40 19.51
C ALA A 144 2.08 -11.70 19.44
N MET A 145 2.87 -10.77 18.90
CA MET A 145 4.33 -10.90 18.87
C MET A 145 4.93 -10.96 20.29
N GLN A 146 4.48 -10.09 21.19
CA GLN A 146 4.93 -10.11 22.59
C GLN A 146 4.53 -11.40 23.31
N GLU A 147 3.33 -11.94 23.07
CA GLU A 147 2.91 -13.23 23.63
C GLU A 147 3.76 -14.39 23.11
N PHE A 148 4.17 -14.33 21.84
CA PHE A 148 5.07 -15.30 21.23
C PHE A 148 6.48 -15.23 21.84
N ASP A 149 7.07 -14.03 21.91
CA ASP A 149 8.42 -13.82 22.45
C ASP A 149 8.53 -14.23 23.94
N LYS A 150 7.44 -14.10 24.71
CA LYS A 150 7.37 -14.53 26.11
C LYS A 150 7.51 -16.05 26.29
N GLY A 151 7.33 -16.86 25.24
CA GLY A 151 7.79 -18.25 25.21
C GLY A 151 7.31 -19.14 26.37
N GLU A 152 6.06 -19.01 26.83
CA GLU A 152 5.52 -19.98 27.79
C GLU A 152 5.37 -21.33 27.09
N ALA A 153 6.18 -22.28 27.55
CA ALA A 153 6.41 -23.57 26.94
C ALA A 153 5.12 -24.38 26.68
N ASN A 154 5.08 -24.94 25.47
CA ASN A 154 4.36 -26.14 25.05
C ASN A 154 2.85 -26.03 24.78
N ALA A 155 2.51 -26.21 23.50
CA ALA A 155 1.38 -26.97 22.94
C ALA A 155 -0.09 -26.66 23.34
N THR A 156 -0.40 -26.18 24.55
CA THR A 156 -1.77 -25.85 24.98
C THR A 156 -2.32 -24.57 24.32
N LYS A 157 -1.45 -23.75 23.72
CA LYS A 157 -1.83 -22.50 23.05
C LYS A 157 -2.43 -22.70 21.65
N VAL A 158 -2.14 -23.79 20.94
CA VAL A 158 -2.64 -23.99 19.56
C VAL A 158 -4.16 -24.09 19.52
N PRO A 159 -4.85 -24.89 20.38
CA PRO A 159 -6.31 -24.91 20.42
C PRO A 159 -6.93 -23.58 20.84
N GLN A 160 -6.34 -22.87 21.81
CA GLN A 160 -6.81 -21.56 22.26
C GLN A 160 -6.62 -20.46 21.20
N LEU A 161 -5.52 -20.51 20.44
CA LEU A 161 -5.28 -19.65 19.28
C LEU A 161 -6.30 -19.95 18.17
N LEU A 162 -6.55 -21.23 17.89
CA LEU A 162 -7.58 -21.65 16.93
C LEU A 162 -8.99 -21.25 17.37
N GLU A 163 -9.31 -21.28 18.67
CA GLU A 163 -10.58 -20.81 19.22
C GLU A 163 -10.73 -19.29 19.10
N LYS A 164 -9.65 -18.52 19.34
CA LYS A 164 -9.61 -17.07 19.07
C LYS A 164 -9.81 -16.75 17.58
N LEU A 165 -9.30 -17.60 16.69
CA LEU A 165 -9.45 -17.51 15.22
C LEU A 165 -10.85 -17.96 14.72
N SER A 166 -11.55 -18.82 15.46
CA SER A 166 -12.81 -19.45 15.05
C SER A 166 -14.06 -18.64 15.42
N ARG A 167 -13.93 -17.39 15.88
CA ARG A 167 -15.07 -16.57 16.32
C ARG A 167 -15.93 -16.13 15.13
N PRO A 168 -17.18 -16.64 14.97
CA PRO A 168 -18.02 -16.30 13.82
C PRO A 168 -18.42 -14.82 13.89
N GLY A 169 -18.20 -14.08 12.79
CA GLY A 169 -18.51 -12.65 12.67
C GLY A 169 -17.37 -11.70 13.04
N GLN A 170 -16.27 -12.18 13.63
CA GLN A 170 -15.01 -11.43 13.68
C GLN A 170 -14.18 -11.88 12.47
N ILE A 171 -13.89 -10.99 11.54
CA ILE A 171 -12.85 -11.24 10.54
C ILE A 171 -11.56 -11.46 11.34
N PRO A 172 -10.91 -12.64 11.28
CA PRO A 172 -9.60 -12.83 11.89
C PRO A 172 -8.63 -11.97 11.07
N LEU A 173 -8.50 -10.70 11.44
CA LEU A 173 -7.66 -9.71 10.73
C LEU A 173 -6.16 -9.99 10.93
N TYR A 174 -5.81 -11.10 11.56
CA TYR A 174 -4.53 -11.34 12.23
C TYR A 174 -4.02 -12.73 11.95
N TYR A 175 -2.70 -12.87 12.07
CA TYR A 175 -1.91 -14.08 11.90
C TYR A 175 -1.42 -14.36 10.49
N CYS A 176 -0.77 -13.40 9.80
CA CYS A 176 0.20 -13.81 8.78
C CYS A 176 1.33 -14.65 9.43
N GLY A 177 1.87 -14.17 10.57
CA GLY A 177 2.93 -14.89 11.31
C GLY A 177 2.44 -16.17 12.02
N GLY A 178 1.24 -16.15 12.61
CA GLY A 178 0.68 -17.37 13.22
C GLY A 178 0.26 -18.43 12.20
N LEU A 179 -0.23 -18.03 11.02
CA LEU A 179 -0.48 -18.96 9.91
C LEU A 179 0.82 -19.53 9.35
N GLU A 180 1.91 -18.75 9.30
CA GLU A 180 3.22 -19.23 8.87
C GLU A 180 3.78 -20.29 9.84
N ILE A 181 3.68 -20.04 11.15
CA ILE A 181 4.06 -21.02 12.19
C ILE A 181 3.13 -22.24 12.17
N LEU A 182 1.81 -22.05 12.03
CA LEU A 182 0.87 -23.16 11.87
C LEU A 182 1.20 -23.96 10.60
N SER A 183 1.61 -23.31 9.52
CA SER A 183 2.02 -24.00 8.29
C SER A 183 3.26 -24.86 8.53
N GLN A 184 4.26 -24.34 9.26
CA GLN A 184 5.48 -25.07 9.61
C GLN A 184 5.17 -26.26 10.54
N ALA A 185 4.38 -26.05 11.60
CA ALA A 185 3.95 -27.11 12.50
C ALA A 185 3.08 -28.17 11.80
N VAL A 186 2.20 -27.78 10.86
CA VAL A 186 1.41 -28.73 10.06
C VAL A 186 2.28 -29.47 9.04
N THR A 187 3.32 -28.84 8.48
CA THR A 187 4.30 -29.55 7.64
C THR A 187 5.18 -30.52 8.42
N ASP A 188 5.51 -30.21 9.67
CA ASP A 188 6.25 -31.12 10.56
C ASP A 188 5.36 -32.32 10.96
N CYS A 189 4.08 -32.09 11.21
CA CYS A 189 3.09 -33.15 11.49
C CYS A 189 2.77 -34.05 10.27
N LYS A 190 3.08 -33.63 9.04
CA LYS A 190 2.99 -34.54 7.85
C LYS A 190 3.99 -35.69 7.91
N CYS A 191 5.00 -35.64 8.79
CA CYS A 191 5.90 -36.78 9.00
C CYS A 191 5.31 -37.91 9.86
N SER A 192 4.16 -37.72 10.54
CA SER A 192 3.60 -38.74 11.44
C SER A 192 2.12 -39.11 11.22
N PHE A 193 1.29 -38.30 10.55
CA PHE A 193 -0.11 -38.69 10.30
C PHE A 193 -0.61 -38.17 8.95
N GLY A 194 -0.63 -39.05 7.95
CA GLY A 194 -0.80 -38.70 6.53
C GLY A 194 -2.18 -38.19 6.10
N ARG A 195 -2.14 -37.23 5.16
CA ARG A 195 -3.12 -36.85 4.13
C ARG A 195 -4.51 -36.28 4.52
N SER A 196 -5.08 -36.56 5.69
CA SER A 196 -6.47 -36.14 5.98
C SER A 196 -6.65 -34.64 6.28
N LEU A 197 -5.81 -34.06 7.16
CA LEU A 197 -5.98 -32.67 7.60
C LEU A 197 -5.69 -31.62 6.50
N PHE A 198 -4.80 -31.94 5.57
CA PHE A 198 -4.38 -31.01 4.52
C PHE A 198 -5.52 -30.72 3.52
N LEU A 199 -6.37 -31.71 3.25
CA LEU A 199 -7.57 -31.54 2.41
C LEU A 199 -8.63 -30.68 3.10
N GLN A 200 -8.80 -30.82 4.42
CA GLN A 200 -9.83 -30.12 5.18
C GLN A 200 -9.53 -28.62 5.36
N LEU A 201 -8.25 -28.25 5.49
CA LEU A 201 -7.79 -26.85 5.47
C LEU A 201 -7.84 -26.24 4.05
N SER A 202 -7.56 -27.03 3.01
CA SER A 202 -7.63 -26.55 1.62
C SER A 202 -9.07 -26.27 1.14
N PHE A 203 -10.06 -27.01 1.66
CA PHE A 203 -11.46 -26.83 1.30
C PHE A 203 -12.08 -25.59 1.96
N SER A 204 -11.65 -25.25 3.18
CA SER A 204 -12.10 -24.07 3.90
C SER A 204 -11.48 -22.76 3.38
N PHE A 205 -10.25 -22.80 2.85
CA PHE A 205 -9.61 -21.65 2.20
C PHE A 205 -10.17 -21.34 0.80
N ASN A 206 -10.59 -22.35 0.02
CA ASN A 206 -11.17 -22.14 -1.32
C ASN A 206 -12.55 -21.45 -1.31
N LEU A 207 -13.26 -21.43 -0.18
CA LEU A 207 -14.56 -20.76 -0.06
C LEU A 207 -14.46 -19.24 0.19
N PHE A 208 -13.28 -18.70 0.49
CA PHE A 208 -13.13 -17.30 0.92
C PHE A 208 -12.29 -16.41 -0.02
N VAL A 209 -11.73 -16.95 -1.10
CA VAL A 209 -10.99 -16.16 -2.10
C VAL A 209 -11.39 -16.57 -3.52
N PRO A 210 -12.34 -15.88 -4.17
CA PRO A 210 -12.57 -16.05 -5.59
C PRO A 210 -11.63 -15.07 -6.31
N THR A 211 -10.35 -15.42 -6.44
CA THR A 211 -9.39 -14.96 -7.48
C THR A 211 -7.97 -15.13 -6.97
N LEU A 212 -7.37 -16.28 -7.29
CA LEU A 212 -6.06 -16.38 -7.95
C LEU A 212 -5.75 -17.86 -8.12
N THR A 213 -5.77 -18.25 -9.38
CA THR A 213 -5.49 -19.58 -9.89
C THR A 213 -4.04 -19.99 -9.63
N SER A 214 -3.89 -21.28 -9.32
CA SER A 214 -2.71 -22.12 -9.62
C SER A 214 -1.43 -21.92 -8.81
N ILE A 215 -1.26 -22.75 -7.78
CA ILE A 215 0.05 -23.37 -7.49
C ILE A 215 -0.08 -24.87 -7.79
N THR A 216 0.46 -25.26 -8.94
CA THR A 216 0.52 -26.63 -9.45
C THR A 216 1.66 -27.40 -8.77
N CYS A 217 1.33 -28.50 -8.09
CA CYS A 217 2.26 -29.62 -7.90
C CYS A 217 2.01 -30.62 -9.03
N PHE A 218 2.99 -30.77 -9.92
CA PHE A 218 3.00 -31.75 -11.00
C PHE A 218 3.53 -33.09 -10.51
N THR A 219 2.80 -34.18 -10.74
CA THR A 219 3.33 -35.47 -11.22
C THR A 219 2.30 -36.13 -12.14
N ASP A 220 2.74 -36.42 -13.37
CA ASP A 220 2.27 -37.42 -14.34
C ASP A 220 1.21 -37.10 -15.44
N LEU A 221 1.77 -36.92 -16.66
CA LEU A 221 1.29 -37.17 -18.05
C LEU A 221 0.15 -36.32 -18.67
N PRO A 222 0.03 -36.26 -20.02
CA PRO A 222 0.98 -35.75 -21.01
C PRO A 222 0.34 -34.69 -21.97
N THR A 223 1.18 -34.10 -22.82
CA THR A 223 0.83 -33.50 -24.13
C THR A 223 -0.04 -32.22 -24.21
N VAL A 224 0.62 -31.14 -24.67
CA VAL A 224 0.31 -30.37 -25.92
C VAL A 224 -0.11 -28.87 -25.81
N PHE A 225 0.71 -28.04 -26.49
CA PHE A 225 0.57 -26.63 -26.97
C PHE A 225 0.82 -25.44 -26.01
N PRO A 226 1.07 -24.20 -26.53
CA PRO A 226 2.23 -23.77 -27.33
C PRO A 226 2.97 -22.57 -26.68
N GLY A 227 4.15 -22.25 -27.21
CA GLY A 227 5.13 -21.35 -26.59
C GLY A 227 4.81 -19.86 -26.65
N SER A 228 4.97 -19.19 -25.51
CA SER A 228 5.55 -17.83 -25.43
C SER A 228 5.95 -17.39 -24.00
N MET A 229 6.20 -18.30 -23.04
CA MET A 229 6.64 -17.91 -21.68
C MET A 229 7.81 -18.73 -21.13
N ALA A 230 8.61 -19.37 -21.98
CA ALA A 230 9.70 -20.23 -21.55
C ALA A 230 11.06 -19.52 -21.31
N LYS A 231 11.16 -18.19 -21.50
CA LYS A 231 12.45 -17.47 -21.41
C LYS A 231 12.73 -16.73 -20.09
N SER A 232 11.73 -16.43 -19.27
CA SER A 232 11.97 -15.70 -18.00
C SER A 232 12.21 -16.59 -16.78
N ILE A 233 11.73 -17.84 -16.78
CA ILE A 233 11.84 -18.74 -15.62
C ILE A 233 13.24 -19.38 -15.53
N ARG A 234 14.00 -19.48 -16.63
CA ARG A 234 15.36 -20.06 -16.64
C ARG A 234 16.45 -19.21 -15.99
N LYS A 235 16.21 -17.94 -15.65
CA LYS A 235 17.21 -17.10 -14.96
C LYS A 235 17.15 -17.18 -13.44
N LEU A 236 16.04 -17.63 -12.85
CA LEU A 236 15.87 -17.72 -11.40
C LEU A 236 16.31 -19.07 -10.81
N SER A 237 16.40 -20.13 -11.62
CA SER A 237 16.86 -21.45 -11.15
C SER A 237 18.39 -21.59 -11.07
N ALA A 238 19.16 -20.72 -11.73
CA ALA A 238 20.63 -20.79 -11.72
C ALA A 238 21.27 -20.18 -10.45
N PHE A 239 20.57 -19.31 -9.73
CA PHE A 239 21.14 -18.66 -8.53
C PHE A 239 21.03 -19.53 -7.27
N ARG A 240 20.13 -20.52 -7.24
CA ARG A 240 19.85 -21.34 -6.06
C ARG A 240 20.58 -22.68 -6.00
N LEU A 241 21.28 -23.07 -7.07
CA LEU A 241 22.05 -24.33 -7.14
C LEU A 241 23.58 -24.14 -6.97
N GLY A 242 24.07 -22.91 -6.81
CA GLY A 242 25.50 -22.60 -6.70
C GLY A 242 26.09 -22.51 -5.28
N LEU A 243 25.28 -22.60 -4.22
CA LEU A 243 25.72 -22.30 -2.84
C LEU A 243 25.73 -23.52 -1.88
N ARG A 244 25.79 -24.75 -2.39
CA ARG A 244 25.89 -25.98 -1.57
C ARG A 244 27.06 -26.91 -1.95
N ARG A 245 28.22 -26.35 -2.32
CA ARG A 245 29.52 -27.06 -2.24
C ARG A 245 30.61 -26.06 -1.85
N LEU A 246 31.53 -26.50 -0.98
CA LEU A 246 32.53 -25.74 -0.19
C LEU A 246 31.88 -25.19 1.09
N THR A 247 32.14 -25.69 2.30
CA THR A 247 33.26 -26.46 2.88
C THR A 247 32.74 -27.42 3.94
#